data_AF-A0A150WIQ0-F1
#
_entry.id   AF-A0A150WIQ0-F1
#
_cell.length_a   1.000
_cell.length_b   1.000
_cell.length_c   1.000
_cell.angle_alpha   90.00
_cell.angle_beta   90.00
_cell.angle_gamma   90.00
#
_symmetry.space_group_name_H-M   'P 1'
#
loop_
_entity.id
_entity.type
_entity.pdbx_description
1 polymer ?
#
loop_
_entity_poly.entity_id
_entity_poly.type
_entity_poly.pdbx_seq_one_letter_code
_entity_poly.pdbx_strand_id
1 'polypeptide(L)'
;MKYLVGASIVFLTSLVGCSTPVKKTVSTPKVQGGHADVNGIKMYYEIHGDKPGTPLVLLHGGGSSIDVTYSKVLPFFSAQRKVIALDEQGHGRSSDRPGPVVFETSADDVAARWIF
;
A
#
# COMPACT_ATOMS: atom_id res chain seq x y z
N MET A 1 37.82 -15.02 72.86
CA MET A 1 38.16 -13.61 73.13
C MET A 1 38.18 -12.85 71.79
N LYS A 2 37.39 -11.76 71.71
CA LYS A 2 37.47 -10.62 70.78
C LYS A 2 36.85 -10.73 69.38
N TYR A 3 35.80 -9.93 69.23
CA TYR A 3 34.97 -9.52 68.10
C TYR A 3 35.73 -8.76 66.99
N LEU A 4 35.21 -8.79 65.75
CA LEU A 4 34.99 -7.57 64.97
C LEU A 4 33.90 -7.77 63.90
N VAL A 5 32.94 -6.85 63.88
CA VAL A 5 31.77 -6.78 63.00
C VAL A 5 32.15 -6.06 61.71
N GLY A 6 31.83 -6.64 60.55
CA GLY A 6 31.95 -6.01 59.24
C GLY A 6 30.57 -5.68 58.66
N ALA A 7 30.18 -4.41 58.67
CA ALA A 7 28.96 -3.93 58.04
C ALA A 7 29.14 -3.90 56.51
N SER A 8 28.29 -4.60 55.77
CA SER A 8 28.23 -4.51 54.30
C SER A 8 27.07 -3.62 53.89
N ILE A 9 27.42 -2.50 53.24
CA ILE A 9 26.48 -1.56 52.63
C ILE A 9 25.95 -2.20 51.34
N VAL A 10 24.64 -2.44 51.27
CA VAL A 10 23.97 -2.88 50.04
C VAL A 10 23.61 -1.64 49.23
N PHE A 11 24.33 -1.39 48.13
CA PHE A 11 23.93 -0.38 47.14
C PHE A 11 22.81 -0.93 46.26
N LEU A 12 21.61 -0.39 46.42
CA LEU A 12 20.46 -0.64 45.56
C LEU A 12 20.67 0.09 44.22
N THR A 13 21.04 -0.63 43.16
CA THR A 13 21.12 -0.08 41.81
C THR A 13 19.74 -0.09 41.17
N SER A 14 19.17 1.10 40.97
CA SER A 14 17.96 1.27 40.17
C SER A 14 18.28 1.03 38.70
N LEU A 15 17.71 -0.03 38.13
CA LEU A 15 17.68 -0.26 36.68
C LEU A 15 16.75 0.78 36.03
N VAL A 16 17.33 1.89 35.58
CA VAL A 16 16.67 2.76 34.61
C VAL A 16 16.73 2.05 33.27
N GLY A 17 15.65 1.33 32.93
CA GLY A 17 15.45 0.77 31.61
C GLY A 17 15.31 1.89 30.59
N CYS A 18 16.39 2.18 29.86
CA CYS A 18 16.35 3.06 28.70
C CYS A 18 15.51 2.36 27.62
N SER A 19 14.25 2.75 27.47
CA SER A 19 13.41 2.29 26.37
C SER A 19 13.96 2.89 25.07
N THR A 20 14.59 2.07 24.25
CA THR A 20 15.02 2.48 22.90
C THR A 20 13.79 2.79 22.05
N PRO A 21 13.73 3.94 21.35
CA PRO A 21 12.68 4.19 20.39
C PRO A 21 12.78 3.18 19.25
N VAL A 22 11.79 2.29 19.12
CA VAL A 22 11.64 1.43 17.96
C VAL A 22 11.36 2.34 16.76
N LYS A 23 12.38 2.57 15.92
CA LYS A 23 12.22 3.21 14.63
C LYS A 23 11.35 2.27 13.79
N LYS A 24 10.06 2.57 13.63
CA LYS A 24 9.20 1.91 12.64
C LYS A 24 9.79 2.22 11.27
N THR A 25 10.59 1.31 10.75
CA THR A 25 11.01 1.32 9.36
C THR A 25 9.76 1.02 8.54
N VAL A 26 9.06 2.07 8.09
CA VAL A 26 8.00 1.91 7.10
C VAL A 26 8.71 1.54 5.80
N SER A 27 8.85 0.24 5.54
CA SER A 27 9.24 -0.23 4.22
C SER A 27 8.17 0.24 3.24
N THR A 28 8.53 1.14 2.33
CA THR A 28 7.63 1.55 1.25
C THR A 28 7.24 0.30 0.47
N PRO A 29 5.94 -0.04 0.39
CA PRO A 29 5.50 -1.18 -0.41
C PRO A 29 6.04 -1.04 -1.84
N LYS A 30 6.53 -2.13 -2.42
CA LYS A 30 7.00 -2.14 -3.81
C LYS A 30 5.81 -1.83 -4.72
N VAL A 31 5.81 -0.65 -5.33
CA VAL A 31 4.81 -0.25 -6.34
C VAL A 31 5.35 -0.62 -7.72
N GLN A 32 4.54 -1.32 -8.50
CA GLN A 32 4.83 -1.62 -9.91
C GLN A 32 3.74 -1.00 -10.77
N GLY A 33 4.05 0.14 -11.39
CA GLY A 33 3.17 0.81 -12.33
C GLY A 33 3.45 0.41 -13.78
N GLY A 34 2.44 0.46 -14.63
CA GLY A 34 2.57 0.18 -16.06
C GLY A 34 1.32 0.52 -16.85
N HIS A 35 1.35 0.24 -18.15
CA HIS A 35 0.20 0.36 -19.05
C HIS A 35 -0.10 -0.97 -19.70
N ALA A 36 -1.39 -1.27 -19.88
CA ALA A 36 -1.86 -2.39 -20.67
C ALA A 36 -2.69 -1.88 -21.85
N ASP A 37 -2.55 -2.52 -23.01
CA ASP A 37 -3.44 -2.27 -24.15
C ASP A 37 -4.75 -3.03 -23.92
N VAL A 38 -5.84 -2.31 -23.63
CA VAL A 38 -7.15 -2.85 -23.27
C VAL A 38 -8.19 -2.16 -24.15
N ASN A 39 -8.96 -2.90 -24.96
CA ASN A 39 -10.11 -2.36 -25.71
C ASN A 39 -9.88 -0.98 -26.39
N GLY A 40 -8.69 -0.76 -26.95
CA GLY A 40 -8.34 0.50 -27.62
C GLY A 40 -7.85 1.63 -26.71
N ILE A 41 -7.67 1.40 -25.40
CA ILE A 41 -7.03 2.31 -24.46
C ILE A 41 -5.68 1.76 -23.97
N LYS A 42 -4.73 2.66 -23.72
CA LYS A 42 -3.54 2.38 -22.92
C LYS A 42 -3.90 2.62 -21.46
N MET A 43 -4.36 1.58 -20.80
CA MET A 43 -4.88 1.66 -19.44
C MET A 43 -3.73 1.60 -18.43
N TYR A 44 -3.56 2.65 -17.65
CA TYR A 44 -2.58 2.71 -16.59
C TYR A 44 -3.06 1.93 -15.36
N TYR A 45 -2.14 1.21 -14.74
CA TYR A 45 -2.39 0.48 -13.51
C TYR A 45 -1.18 0.54 -12.58
N GLU A 46 -1.44 0.30 -11.30
CA GLU A 46 -0.43 0.09 -10.28
C GLU A 46 -0.71 -1.16 -9.47
N ILE A 47 0.32 -1.97 -9.26
CA ILE A 47 0.29 -3.12 -8.37
C ILE A 47 1.05 -2.75 -7.09
N HIS A 48 0.34 -2.84 -5.96
CA HIS A 48 0.87 -2.57 -4.63
C HIS A 48 0.82 -3.81 -3.77
N GLY A 49 1.88 -4.04 -2.99
CA GLY A 49 1.97 -5.21 -2.11
C GLY A 49 2.18 -6.52 -2.87
N ASP A 50 2.60 -7.55 -2.15
CA ASP A 50 3.04 -8.84 -2.69
C ASP A 50 2.49 -10.04 -1.92
N LYS A 51 1.69 -9.79 -0.87
CA LYS A 51 1.13 -10.85 -0.04
C LYS A 51 0.17 -11.75 -0.85
N PRO A 52 0.26 -13.08 -0.68
CA PRO A 52 -0.60 -14.03 -1.36
C PRO A 52 -2.05 -13.91 -0.88
N GLY A 53 -2.99 -14.32 -1.74
CA GLY A 53 -4.44 -14.28 -1.48
C GLY A 53 -5.19 -13.62 -2.63
N THR A 54 -6.51 -13.44 -2.47
CA THR A 54 -7.34 -12.76 -3.47
C THR A 54 -6.88 -11.30 -3.62
N PRO A 55 -6.63 -10.79 -4.83
CA PRO A 55 -6.24 -9.39 -5.04
C PRO A 55 -7.42 -8.41 -4.87
N LEU A 56 -7.14 -7.20 -4.38
CA LEU A 56 -8.11 -6.09 -4.34
C LEU A 56 -7.99 -5.27 -5.61
N VAL A 57 -9.06 -5.10 -6.37
CA VAL A 57 -9.10 -4.14 -7.49
C VAL A 57 -9.75 -2.85 -7.01
N LEU A 58 -9.12 -1.70 -7.29
CA LEU A 58 -9.61 -0.38 -6.93
C LEU A 58 -9.98 0.41 -8.20
N LEU A 59 -11.24 0.85 -8.26
CA LEU A 59 -11.84 1.61 -9.37
C LEU A 59 -12.35 2.95 -8.86
N HIS A 60 -11.71 4.04 -9.28
CA HIS A 60 -12.07 5.38 -8.82
C HIS A 60 -13.45 5.82 -9.35
N GLY A 61 -13.98 6.93 -8.82
CA GLY A 61 -15.20 7.54 -9.37
C GLY A 61 -14.92 8.45 -10.57
N GLY A 62 -15.96 8.85 -11.31
CA GLY A 62 -15.82 9.75 -12.46
C GLY A 62 -15.13 11.08 -12.11
N GLY A 63 -14.25 11.55 -12.99
CA GLY A 63 -13.45 12.77 -12.82
C GLY A 63 -12.26 12.64 -11.85
N SER A 64 -11.90 11.43 -11.45
CA SER A 64 -10.83 11.16 -10.47
C SER A 64 -9.65 10.39 -11.08
N SER A 65 -8.73 9.93 -10.23
CA SER A 65 -7.61 9.03 -10.54
C SER A 65 -7.22 8.22 -9.30
N ILE A 66 -6.28 7.27 -9.46
CA ILE A 66 -5.69 6.50 -8.37
C ILE A 66 -5.21 7.41 -7.22
N ASP A 67 -4.47 8.47 -7.55
CA ASP A 67 -3.86 9.36 -6.55
C ASP A 67 -4.89 10.16 -5.75
N VAL A 68 -5.91 10.67 -6.45
CA VAL A 68 -6.95 11.51 -5.85
C VAL A 68 -7.84 10.68 -4.92
N THR A 69 -8.24 9.49 -5.36
CA THR A 69 -9.18 8.67 -4.58
C THR A 69 -8.48 7.84 -3.50
N TYR A 70 -7.30 7.27 -3.77
CA TYR A 70 -6.77 6.19 -2.96
C TYR A 70 -5.43 6.44 -2.26
N SER A 71 -4.72 7.54 -2.54
CA SER A 71 -3.38 7.80 -1.99
C SER A 71 -3.26 7.58 -0.48
N LYS A 72 -4.28 7.96 0.30
CA LYS A 72 -4.27 7.82 1.78
C LYS A 72 -4.58 6.40 2.28
N VAL A 73 -5.29 5.59 1.51
CA VAL A 73 -5.75 4.24 1.93
C VAL A 73 -4.97 3.10 1.28
N LEU A 74 -4.30 3.35 0.16
CA LEU A 74 -3.44 2.39 -0.54
C LEU A 74 -2.41 1.72 0.37
N PRO A 75 -1.68 2.44 1.24
CA PRO A 75 -0.72 1.80 2.14
C PRO A 75 -1.37 0.82 3.12
N PHE A 76 -2.62 1.08 3.53
CA PHE A 76 -3.34 0.20 4.45
C PHE A 76 -3.75 -1.11 3.77
N PHE A 77 -4.29 -1.05 2.55
CA PHE A 77 -4.71 -2.25 1.82
C PHE A 77 -3.51 -3.08 1.32
N SER A 78 -2.48 -2.42 0.78
CA SER A 78 -1.29 -3.10 0.24
C SER A 78 -0.44 -3.79 1.31
N ALA A 79 -0.55 -3.36 2.57
CA ALA A 79 0.07 -4.04 3.70
C ALA A 79 -0.58 -5.41 3.99
N GLN A 80 -1.77 -5.71 3.47
CA GLN A 80 -2.53 -6.91 3.81
C GLN A 80 -2.67 -7.90 2.63
N ARG A 81 -2.68 -7.40 1.39
CA ARG A 81 -2.90 -8.19 0.17
C ARG A 81 -2.34 -7.46 -1.05
N LYS A 82 -2.18 -8.18 -2.16
CA LYS A 82 -1.97 -7.54 -3.48
C LYS A 82 -3.15 -6.61 -3.81
N VAL A 83 -2.85 -5.37 -4.18
CA VAL A 83 -3.82 -4.37 -4.63
C VAL A 83 -3.48 -3.97 -6.07
N ILE A 84 -4.49 -3.88 -6.92
CA ILE A 84 -4.40 -3.45 -8.31
C ILE A 84 -5.27 -2.20 -8.42
N ALA A 85 -4.65 -1.04 -8.61
CA ALA A 85 -5.35 0.23 -8.78
C ALA A 85 -5.30 0.64 -10.25
N LEU A 86 -6.42 1.08 -10.81
CA LEU A 86 -6.57 1.41 -12.22
C LEU A 86 -6.94 2.88 -12.39
N ASP A 87 -6.43 3.53 -13.43
CA ASP A 87 -7.00 4.76 -13.96
C ASP A 87 -7.93 4.38 -15.14
N GLU A 88 -9.20 4.78 -15.11
CA GLU A 88 -10.18 4.44 -16.15
C GLU A 88 -9.96 5.24 -17.45
N GLN A 89 -10.68 4.89 -18.53
CA GLN A 89 -10.63 5.59 -19.82
C GLN A 89 -10.66 7.12 -19.63
N GLY A 90 -9.70 7.82 -20.23
CA GLY A 90 -9.65 9.28 -20.22
C GLY A 90 -9.35 9.92 -18.86
N HIS A 91 -8.99 9.12 -17.84
CA HIS A 91 -8.67 9.58 -16.50
C HIS A 91 -7.22 9.31 -16.13
N GLY A 92 -6.69 10.12 -15.19
CA GLY A 92 -5.35 9.97 -14.65
C GLY A 92 -4.29 9.85 -15.75
N ARG A 93 -3.65 8.68 -15.83
CA ARG A 93 -2.57 8.36 -16.78
C ARG A 93 -3.01 7.45 -17.93
N SER A 94 -4.29 7.09 -17.99
CA SER A 94 -4.85 6.28 -19.06
C SER A 94 -5.15 7.12 -20.28
N SER A 95 -4.95 6.55 -21.47
CA SER A 95 -5.41 7.19 -22.70
C SER A 95 -6.93 7.17 -22.78
N ASP A 96 -7.46 8.00 -23.68
CA ASP A 96 -8.87 7.97 -24.06
C ASP A 96 -9.07 7.16 -25.36
N ARG A 97 -10.31 6.75 -25.64
CA ARG A 97 -10.74 6.19 -26.93
C ARG A 97 -11.92 7.00 -27.48
N PRO A 98 -12.14 7.02 -28.81
CA PRO A 98 -13.31 7.70 -29.38
C PRO A 98 -14.63 7.11 -28.89
N GLY A 99 -15.61 7.99 -28.63
CA GLY A 99 -16.95 7.61 -28.21
C GLY A 99 -17.27 8.03 -26.78
N PRO A 100 -18.52 7.81 -26.32
CA PRO A 100 -18.92 8.15 -24.96
C PRO A 100 -18.31 7.20 -23.93
N VAL A 101 -17.96 7.74 -22.76
CA VAL A 101 -17.65 6.94 -21.57
C VAL A 101 -18.98 6.47 -20.97
N VAL A 102 -19.25 5.17 -21.03
CA VAL A 102 -20.44 4.54 -20.44
C VAL A 102 -20.03 3.41 -19.50
N PHE A 103 -20.88 3.11 -18.52
CA PHE A 103 -20.57 2.13 -17.46
C PHE A 103 -20.27 0.74 -18.02
N GLU A 104 -20.96 0.33 -19.08
CA GLU A 104 -20.76 -0.96 -19.74
C GLU A 104 -19.33 -1.06 -20.28
N THR A 105 -18.86 -0.02 -20.98
CA THR A 105 -17.51 -0.01 -21.55
C THR A 105 -16.42 0.08 -20.47
N SER A 106 -16.67 0.79 -19.37
CA SER A 106 -15.79 0.81 -18.20
C SER A 106 -15.71 -0.59 -17.55
N ALA A 107 -16.85 -1.26 -17.38
CA ALA A 107 -16.89 -2.62 -16.85
C ALA A 107 -16.16 -3.62 -17.75
N ASP A 108 -16.34 -3.52 -19.08
CA ASP A 108 -15.65 -4.35 -20.06
C ASP A 108 -14.13 -4.14 -20.05
N ASP A 109 -13.66 -2.92 -19.84
CA ASP A 109 -12.23 -2.62 -19.70
C ASP A 109 -11.63 -3.26 -18.45
N VAL A 110 -12.32 -3.15 -17.32
CA VAL A 110 -11.85 -3.75 -16.06
C VAL A 110 -11.90 -5.28 -16.13
N ALA A 111 -12.94 -5.84 -16.74
CA ALA A 111 -13.14 -7.27 -16.89
C ALA A 111 -12.26 -7.91 -17.98
N ALA A 112 -11.52 -7.10 -18.74
CA ALA A 112 -10.61 -7.58 -19.77
C ALA A 112 -9.58 -8.57 -19.22
N ARG A 113 -8.97 -9.34 -20.12
CA ARG A 113 -7.92 -10.30 -19.73
C ARG A 113 -6.59 -9.57 -19.52
N TRP A 114 -6.29 -9.27 -18.27
CA TRP A 114 -5.02 -8.65 -17.86
C TRP A 114 -3.85 -9.63 -17.74
N ILE A 115 -2.64 -9.10 -17.64
CA ILE A 115 -1.36 -9.84 -17.65
C ILE A 115 -0.62 -9.88 -16.30
N PHE A 116 -1.30 -9.63 -15.18
CA PHE A 116 -0.70 -9.42 -13.85
C PHE A 116 -0.99 -10.50 -12.78
#